data_AF-A0A8K0T305-F1
#
_entry.id   AF-A0A8K0T305-F1
#
_cell.length_a   1.000
_cell.length_b   1.000
_cell.length_c   1.000
_cell.angle_alpha   90.00
_cell.angle_beta   90.00
_cell.angle_gamma   90.00
#
_symmetry.space_group_name_H-M   'P 1'
#
loop_
_entity.id
_entity.type
_entity.pdbx_description
1 polymer ?
#
loop_
_entity_poly.entity_id
_entity_poly.type
_entity_poly.pdbx_seq_one_letter_code
_entity_poly.pdbx_strand_id
1 'polypeptide(L)'
;MLAAKAGAEDVFRALSKCAHLHVVLRELLRVFNEESKVIWWFSTCLEEQALSATITDDDLLFQCMAQFPHGSKLVKLVIDRRVSPSAMKTMSICPSWPPEPCTPVIWALFARPRIENDPILALLSRCNAELPTYKTPKTKISAAFACLLDKTRIPILNALLEKDRDHVLAYTIPGPIFSHIASYPEPITEVVDEELTLDMAALHLGNLKAFQSLGGGGEANDGSLHIAAQLALPDFVDYLLDQHDPNHKTDGGGIPLAMACGAKENSWCKFANEEGDYRDRQNRTIQQLAKQTRSDWKWHGTGLLHIALENGVRVTEMMIEALDILNDVERDERYLYLDKEGLYYSPYQWLLRFRPDIKEAEALARCLTEAGLSWQPVAPSADWMC
;
A
#
# COMPACT_ATOMS: atom_id res chain seq x y z
N MET A 1 21.94 19.15 37.88
CA MET A 1 22.70 19.02 36.63
C MET A 1 24.20 19.12 36.73
N LEU A 2 24.76 20.14 37.38
CA LEU A 2 26.22 20.24 37.54
C LEU A 2 26.82 18.98 38.18
N ALA A 3 26.15 18.42 39.20
CA ALA A 3 26.53 17.13 39.80
C ALA A 3 26.59 15.98 38.78
N ALA A 4 25.56 15.83 37.93
CA ALA A 4 25.52 14.80 36.90
C ALA A 4 26.64 14.95 35.86
N LYS A 5 26.93 16.19 35.42
CA LYS A 5 28.04 16.50 34.51
C LYS A 5 29.41 16.18 35.12
N ALA A 6 29.56 16.44 36.43
CA ALA A 6 30.78 16.20 37.17
C ALA A 6 30.95 14.74 37.62
N GLY A 7 29.99 13.85 37.34
CA GLY A 7 30.01 12.47 37.84
C GLY A 7 29.79 12.35 39.36
N ALA A 8 29.32 13.41 40.02
CA ALA A 8 29.13 13.46 41.47
C ALA A 8 27.79 12.83 41.87
N GLU A 9 27.75 11.49 41.91
CA GLU A 9 26.52 10.71 42.16
C GLU A 9 25.88 11.04 43.52
N ASP A 10 26.66 11.06 44.61
CA ASP A 10 26.14 11.31 45.95
C ASP A 10 25.45 12.68 46.06
N VAL A 11 26.04 13.69 45.44
CA VAL A 11 25.48 15.05 45.39
C VAL A 11 24.19 15.05 44.56
N PHE A 12 24.16 14.32 43.45
CA PHE A 12 22.97 14.20 42.62
C PHE A 12 21.83 13.48 43.35
N ARG A 13 22.12 12.39 44.06
CA ARG A 13 21.14 11.64 44.89
C ARG A 13 20.55 12.54 45.98
N ALA A 14 21.39 13.26 46.71
CA ALA A 14 20.94 14.19 47.75
C ALA A 14 19.99 15.26 47.20
N LEU A 15 20.31 15.84 46.04
CA LEU A 15 19.45 16.83 45.37
C LEU A 15 18.17 16.22 44.78
N SER A 16 18.21 14.94 44.42
CA SER A 16 17.08 14.25 43.78
C SER A 16 15.89 14.09 44.70
N LYS A 17 16.05 14.00 46.03
CA LYS A 17 14.96 13.78 47.00
C LYS A 17 13.81 14.79 46.93
N CYS A 18 14.12 16.03 46.55
CA CYS A 18 13.14 17.11 46.46
C CYS A 18 12.92 17.60 45.02
N ALA A 19 13.50 16.92 44.02
CA ALA A 19 13.48 17.37 42.65
C ALA A 19 12.17 17.03 41.95
N HIS A 20 11.75 17.89 41.02
CA HIS A 20 10.63 17.59 40.14
C HIS A 20 11.11 16.74 38.96
N LEU A 21 10.52 15.54 38.79
CA LEU A 21 10.95 14.58 37.77
C LEU A 21 10.97 15.14 36.34
N HIS A 22 9.96 15.93 35.96
CA HIS A 22 9.90 16.53 34.63
C HIS A 22 11.05 17.53 34.38
N VAL A 23 11.45 18.29 35.40
CA VAL A 23 12.60 19.22 35.32
C VAL A 23 13.90 18.43 35.20
N VAL A 24 14.08 17.40 36.02
CA VAL A 24 15.28 16.56 35.99
C VAL A 24 15.44 15.89 34.63
N LEU A 25 14.39 15.24 34.12
CA LEU A 25 14.44 14.55 32.84
C LEU A 25 14.75 15.51 31.70
N ARG A 26 14.05 16.66 31.62
CA ARG A 26 14.29 17.66 30.58
C ARG A 26 15.75 18.13 30.58
N GLU A 27 16.30 18.37 31.76
CA GLU A 27 17.68 18.84 31.87
C GLU A 27 18.70 17.72 31.61
N LEU A 28 18.39 16.46 31.91
CA LEU A 28 19.22 15.32 31.50
C LEU A 28 19.25 15.16 29.98
N LEU A 29 18.10 15.29 29.32
CA LEU A 29 17.98 15.29 27.86
C LEU A 29 18.84 16.38 27.22
N ARG A 30 18.88 17.59 27.80
CA ARG A 30 19.74 18.68 27.29
C ARG A 30 21.24 18.44 27.48
N VAL A 31 21.63 17.62 28.45
CA VAL A 31 23.03 17.44 28.84
C VAL A 31 23.66 16.22 28.20
N PHE A 32 22.91 15.13 28.03
CA PHE A 32 23.43 13.87 27.56
C PHE A 32 22.86 13.50 26.19
N ASN A 33 23.76 13.12 25.27
CA ASN A 33 23.41 12.65 23.93
C ASN A 33 23.27 11.13 23.84
N GLU A 34 23.49 10.40 24.95
CA GLU A 34 23.37 8.94 25.02
C GLU A 34 22.20 8.56 25.93
N GLU A 35 21.26 7.75 25.41
CA GLU A 35 20.07 7.31 26.15
C GLU A 35 20.47 6.59 27.45
N SER A 36 21.52 5.78 27.43
CA SER A 36 22.03 5.03 28.59
C SER A 36 22.43 5.94 29.75
N LYS A 37 23.05 7.09 29.47
CA LYS A 37 23.43 8.08 30.48
C LYS A 37 22.21 8.77 31.06
N VAL A 38 21.25 9.15 30.22
CA VAL A 38 19.97 9.73 30.68
C VAL A 38 19.25 8.74 31.58
N ILE A 39 19.12 7.49 31.15
CA ILE A 39 18.46 6.43 31.92
C ILE A 39 19.15 6.21 33.25
N TRP A 40 20.48 6.13 33.28
CA TRP A 40 21.23 5.88 34.50
C TRP A 40 20.97 6.99 35.53
N TRP A 41 21.22 8.25 35.17
CA TRP A 41 21.01 9.39 36.06
C TRP A 41 19.54 9.56 36.45
N PHE A 42 18.62 9.32 35.51
CA PHE A 42 17.20 9.45 35.81
C PHE A 42 16.72 8.33 36.72
N SER A 43 17.21 7.10 36.56
CA SER A 43 16.93 5.98 37.46
C SER A 43 17.46 6.26 38.86
N THR A 44 18.68 6.80 38.99
CA THR A 44 19.23 7.29 40.27
C THR A 44 18.30 8.34 40.91
N CYS A 45 17.73 9.25 40.12
CA CYS A 45 16.76 10.22 40.64
C CYS A 45 15.48 9.52 41.13
N LEU A 46 14.98 8.54 40.38
CA LEU A 46 13.78 7.79 40.69
C LEU A 46 13.90 6.91 41.95
N GLU A 47 15.10 6.42 42.27
CA GLU A 47 15.38 5.67 43.52
C GLU A 47 15.18 6.53 44.77
N GLU A 48 15.44 7.84 44.66
CA GLU A 48 15.31 8.80 45.76
C GLU A 48 13.90 9.41 45.88
N GLN A 49 12.98 8.98 45.01
CA GLN A 49 11.64 9.54 44.86
C GLN A 49 10.58 8.59 45.38
N ALA A 50 9.46 9.14 45.85
CA ALA A 50 8.31 8.33 46.21
C ALA A 50 7.80 7.55 44.98
N LEU A 51 7.33 6.32 45.17
CA LEU A 51 6.75 5.52 44.08
C LEU A 51 5.55 6.22 43.40
N SER A 52 4.85 7.08 44.13
CA SER A 52 3.74 7.91 43.62
C SER A 52 4.19 9.14 42.83
N ALA A 53 5.49 9.44 42.74
CA ALA A 53 5.97 10.56 41.96
C ALA A 53 5.72 10.33 40.46
N THR A 54 5.08 11.31 39.83
CA THR A 54 4.66 11.27 38.42
C THR A 54 5.36 12.35 37.61
N ILE A 55 5.49 12.10 36.31
CA ILE A 55 5.86 13.12 35.35
C ILE A 55 4.55 13.76 34.85
N THR A 56 4.43 15.07 34.99
CA THR A 56 3.21 15.84 34.65
C THR A 56 3.27 16.52 33.28
N ASP A 57 4.36 16.34 32.55
CA ASP A 57 4.59 16.98 31.25
C ASP A 57 4.65 15.93 30.15
N ASP A 58 3.57 15.85 29.38
CA ASP A 58 3.42 14.90 28.30
C ASP A 58 4.36 15.17 27.10
N ASP A 59 4.84 16.41 26.92
CA ASP A 59 5.76 16.72 25.81
C ASP A 59 7.11 16.01 25.96
N LEU A 60 7.47 15.61 27.19
CA LEU A 60 8.68 14.84 27.45
C LEU A 60 8.72 13.50 26.73
N LEU A 61 7.57 12.85 26.52
CA LEU A 61 7.51 11.61 25.74
C LEU A 61 8.01 11.85 24.31
N PHE A 62 7.49 12.90 23.67
CA PHE A 62 7.87 13.27 22.31
C PHE A 62 9.34 13.70 22.24
N GLN A 63 9.83 14.45 23.24
CA GLN A 63 11.25 14.84 23.32
C GLN A 63 12.17 13.62 23.46
N CYS A 64 11.82 12.66 24.32
CA CYS A 64 12.60 11.44 24.50
C CYS A 64 12.71 10.64 23.19
N MET A 65 11.59 10.46 22.50
CA MET A 65 11.56 9.74 21.22
C MET A 65 12.33 10.49 20.13
N ALA A 66 12.13 11.80 20.01
CA ALA A 66 12.82 12.62 19.02
C ALA A 66 14.35 12.61 19.22
N GLN A 67 14.81 12.64 20.47
CA GLN A 67 16.24 12.64 20.79
C GLN A 67 16.87 11.25 20.66
N PHE A 68 16.12 10.19 21.00
CA PHE A 68 16.58 8.80 20.94
C PHE A 68 15.64 7.97 20.04
N PRO A 69 15.72 8.13 18.71
CA PRO A 69 14.82 7.46 17.77
C PRO A 69 14.91 5.93 17.79
N HIS A 70 16.01 5.37 18.31
CA HIS A 70 16.20 3.92 18.52
C HIS A 70 15.91 3.49 19.97
N GLY A 71 15.71 4.44 20.88
CA GLY A 71 15.70 4.23 22.32
C GLY A 71 14.31 3.90 22.86
N SER A 72 14.12 2.65 23.29
CA SER A 72 12.84 2.18 23.84
C SER A 72 12.80 2.16 25.37
N LYS A 73 13.95 2.20 26.05
CA LYS A 73 14.03 2.06 27.50
C LYS A 73 13.55 3.32 28.22
N LEU A 74 13.96 4.49 27.74
CA LEU A 74 13.52 5.75 28.28
C LEU A 74 12.02 5.96 28.07
N VAL A 75 11.50 5.56 26.90
CA VAL A 75 10.06 5.57 26.60
C VAL A 75 9.28 4.75 27.61
N LYS A 76 9.67 3.50 27.86
CA LYS A 76 9.03 2.63 28.86
C LYS A 76 9.02 3.27 30.24
N LEU A 77 10.17 3.80 30.66
CA LEU A 77 10.37 4.38 31.98
C LEU A 77 9.54 5.66 32.19
N VAL A 78 9.38 6.49 31.15
CA VAL A 78 8.54 7.69 31.19
C VAL A 78 7.05 7.31 31.30
N ILE A 79 6.60 6.29 30.57
CA ILE A 79 5.23 5.77 30.67
C ILE A 79 4.98 5.12 32.04
N ASP A 80 5.94 4.37 32.59
CA ASP A 80 5.86 3.80 33.94
C ASP A 80 5.69 4.88 35.02
N ARG A 81 6.11 6.13 34.73
CA ARG A 81 5.91 7.31 35.57
C ARG A 81 4.70 8.16 35.19
N ARG A 82 3.68 7.51 34.60
CA ARG A 82 2.33 8.04 34.34
C ARG A 82 2.23 9.10 33.24
N VAL A 83 3.25 9.27 32.40
CA VAL A 83 3.07 10.04 31.17
C VAL A 83 2.07 9.32 30.26
N SER A 84 1.12 10.06 29.73
CA SER A 84 0.03 9.47 28.95
C SER A 84 0.54 8.93 27.61
N PRO A 85 0.37 7.62 27.31
CA PRO A 85 0.63 7.11 25.96
C PRO A 85 -0.41 7.62 24.94
N SER A 86 -1.47 8.29 25.41
CA SER A 86 -2.49 8.96 24.60
C SER A 86 -2.28 10.47 24.48
N ALA A 87 -1.13 10.98 24.92
CA ALA A 87 -0.82 12.41 24.82
C ALA A 87 -0.96 12.91 23.37
N MET A 88 -1.54 14.09 23.20
CA MET A 88 -1.77 14.66 21.88
C MET A 88 -0.71 15.71 21.55
N LYS A 89 -0.13 15.63 20.35
CA LYS A 89 0.75 16.64 19.79
C LYS A 89 0.21 17.13 18.47
N THR A 90 0.05 18.45 18.36
CA THR A 90 -0.36 19.07 17.11
C THR A 90 0.81 19.06 16.13
N MET A 91 0.63 18.41 14.98
CA MET A 91 1.60 18.42 13.89
C MET A 91 0.89 18.47 12.54
N SER A 92 1.62 18.86 11.49
CA SER A 92 1.14 18.66 10.13
C SER A 92 1.73 17.35 9.58
N ILE A 93 0.85 16.43 9.18
CA ILE A 93 1.24 15.10 8.66
C ILE A 93 1.92 15.23 7.29
N CYS A 94 1.43 16.15 6.47
CA CYS A 94 2.03 16.53 5.19
C CYS A 94 2.34 18.03 5.24
N PRO A 95 3.54 18.51 4.85
CA PRO A 95 3.93 19.91 5.04
C PRO A 95 2.95 20.96 4.47
N SER A 96 2.21 20.62 3.42
CA SER A 96 1.21 21.48 2.78
C SER A 96 -0.14 21.53 3.52
N TRP A 97 -0.36 20.69 4.52
CA TRP A 97 -1.65 20.54 5.19
C TRP A 97 -1.76 21.32 6.50
N PRO A 98 -2.98 21.67 6.94
CA PRO A 98 -3.18 22.27 8.25
C PRO A 98 -2.77 21.32 9.38
N PRO A 99 -2.13 21.82 10.46
CA PRO A 99 -1.81 20.99 11.62
C PRO A 99 -3.06 20.40 12.29
N GLU A 100 -2.91 19.21 12.88
CA GLU A 100 -3.96 18.49 13.60
C GLU A 100 -3.37 17.68 14.78
N PRO A 101 -4.19 17.38 15.82
CA PRO A 101 -3.73 16.57 16.94
C PRO A 101 -3.44 15.13 16.51
N CYS A 102 -2.24 14.66 16.84
CA CYS A 102 -1.78 13.30 16.61
C CYS A 102 -1.44 12.64 17.94
N THR A 103 -1.75 11.33 18.06
CA THR A 103 -1.26 10.49 19.16
C THR A 103 0.25 10.31 19.05
N PRO A 104 0.95 9.83 20.10
CA PRO A 104 2.39 9.62 20.05
C PRO A 104 2.78 8.59 18.98
N VAL A 105 1.93 7.58 18.75
CA VAL A 105 2.13 6.56 17.71
C VAL A 105 2.05 7.17 16.32
N ILE A 106 0.98 7.92 16.00
CA ILE A 106 0.84 8.58 14.68
C ILE A 106 1.97 9.58 14.48
N TRP A 107 2.27 10.40 15.49
CA TRP A 107 3.37 11.35 15.43
C TRP A 107 4.70 10.65 15.11
N ALA A 108 5.01 9.54 15.77
CA ALA A 108 6.26 8.80 15.58
C ALA A 108 6.38 8.17 14.18
N LEU A 109 5.26 7.73 13.60
CA LEU A 109 5.21 7.16 12.25
C LEU A 109 5.51 8.22 11.17
N PHE A 110 5.17 9.48 11.40
CA PHE A 110 5.43 10.60 10.48
C PHE A 110 6.63 11.47 10.86
N ALA A 111 7.28 11.19 11.99
CA ALA A 111 8.38 12.00 12.49
C ALA A 111 9.58 12.04 11.54
N ARG A 112 10.28 13.18 11.56
CA ARG A 112 11.56 13.44 10.90
C ARG A 112 12.49 14.08 11.95
N PRO A 113 13.61 13.44 12.34
CA PRO A 113 14.10 12.12 11.89
C PRO A 113 13.15 10.96 12.22
N ARG A 114 13.29 9.86 11.49
CA ARG A 114 12.44 8.66 11.64
C ARG A 114 12.63 8.04 13.03
N ILE A 115 11.53 7.74 13.72
CA ILE A 115 11.53 6.94 14.95
C ILE A 115 11.48 5.45 14.61
N GLU A 116 12.37 4.63 15.18
CA GLU A 116 12.40 3.18 14.91
C GLU A 116 11.22 2.41 15.50
N ASN A 117 11.10 1.14 15.11
CA ASN A 117 10.01 0.28 15.56
C ASN A 117 10.02 0.06 17.08
N ASP A 118 11.19 -0.14 17.68
CA ASP A 118 11.34 -0.47 19.12
C ASP A 118 10.66 0.54 20.07
N PRO A 119 10.89 1.86 19.97
CA PRO A 119 10.18 2.83 20.80
C PRO A 119 8.67 2.88 20.53
N ILE A 120 8.23 2.67 19.28
CA ILE A 120 6.79 2.68 18.96
C ILE A 120 6.10 1.42 19.52
N LEU A 121 6.75 0.27 19.43
CA LEU A 121 6.27 -0.97 20.05
C LEU A 121 6.26 -0.86 21.58
N ALA A 122 7.27 -0.19 22.17
CA ALA A 122 7.29 0.11 23.60
C ALA A 122 6.10 0.99 24.01
N LEU A 123 5.76 2.01 23.23
CA LEU A 123 4.54 2.78 23.41
C LEU A 123 3.29 1.90 23.36
N LEU A 124 3.12 1.17 22.25
CA LEU A 124 1.95 0.33 22.04
C LEU A 124 1.76 -0.68 23.17
N SER A 125 2.83 -1.27 23.70
CA SER A 125 2.74 -2.22 24.81
C SER A 125 2.02 -1.68 26.05
N ARG A 126 1.97 -0.35 26.23
CA ARG A 126 1.33 0.33 27.37
C ARG A 126 0.16 1.25 26.98
N CYS A 127 -0.21 1.30 25.69
CA CYS A 127 -1.35 2.07 25.20
C CYS A 127 -2.70 1.48 25.62
N ASN A 128 -3.69 2.36 25.86
CA ASN A 128 -5.09 1.99 26.05
C ASN A 128 -5.70 1.39 24.77
N ALA A 129 -6.77 0.61 24.92
CA ALA A 129 -7.46 -0.07 23.82
C ALA A 129 -8.05 0.86 22.74
N GLU A 130 -8.30 2.14 23.06
CA GLU A 130 -8.86 3.13 22.11
C GLU A 130 -7.81 3.76 21.19
N LEU A 131 -6.51 3.66 21.52
CA LEU A 131 -5.45 4.28 20.72
C LEU A 131 -5.24 3.65 19.33
N PRO A 132 -5.31 2.32 19.16
CA PRO A 132 -5.22 1.68 17.86
C PRO A 132 -6.27 2.18 16.85
N THR A 133 -7.44 2.60 17.31
CA THR A 133 -8.59 2.99 16.48
C THR A 133 -8.72 4.49 16.29
N TYR A 134 -7.88 5.30 16.96
CA TYR A 134 -7.86 6.75 16.80
C TYR A 134 -7.62 7.15 15.35
N LYS A 135 -8.43 8.09 14.87
CA LYS A 135 -8.29 8.76 13.57
C LYS A 135 -8.06 10.24 13.81
N THR A 136 -7.09 10.82 13.12
CA THR A 136 -6.85 12.26 13.19
C THR A 136 -8.07 13.04 12.71
N PRO A 137 -8.38 14.22 13.28
CA PRO A 137 -9.68 14.84 13.06
C PRO A 137 -9.88 15.40 11.65
N LYS A 138 -8.82 15.85 10.97
CA LYS A 138 -8.90 16.48 9.65
C LYS A 138 -8.65 15.47 8.54
N THR A 139 -7.54 14.75 8.60
CA THR A 139 -7.13 13.81 7.53
C THR A 139 -7.68 12.41 7.72
N LYS A 140 -8.26 12.10 8.89
CA LYS A 140 -8.78 10.77 9.24
C LYS A 140 -7.72 9.67 9.24
N ILE A 141 -6.43 10.02 9.31
CA ILE A 141 -5.33 9.06 9.31
C ILE A 141 -5.30 8.27 10.62
N SER A 142 -5.20 6.95 10.52
CA SER A 142 -4.94 6.05 11.65
C SER A 142 -3.48 5.61 11.70
N ALA A 143 -3.05 5.09 12.85
CA ALA A 143 -1.73 4.49 12.99
C ALA A 143 -1.55 3.26 12.07
N ALA A 144 -2.61 2.45 11.90
CA ALA A 144 -2.58 1.27 11.04
C ALA A 144 -2.37 1.66 9.56
N PHE A 145 -3.09 2.67 9.07
CA PHE A 145 -2.88 3.22 7.74
C PHE A 145 -1.47 3.76 7.55
N ALA A 146 -0.95 4.51 8.53
CA ALA A 146 0.41 5.04 8.48
C ALA A 146 1.49 3.94 8.42
N CYS A 147 1.24 2.75 8.98
CA CYS A 147 2.14 1.60 8.83
C CYS A 147 2.18 1.05 7.40
N LEU A 148 1.13 1.27 6.60
CA LEU A 148 1.11 0.81 5.20
C LEU A 148 2.11 1.59 4.34
N LEU A 149 2.44 2.83 4.72
CA LEU A 149 3.30 3.74 3.95
C LEU A 149 4.81 3.46 4.07
N ASP A 150 5.22 2.46 4.87
CA ASP A 150 6.60 2.02 5.04
C ASP A 150 6.64 0.49 5.28
N LYS A 151 7.19 -0.28 4.32
CA LYS A 151 7.28 -1.75 4.37
C LYS A 151 7.95 -2.30 5.64
N THR A 152 8.76 -1.49 6.33
CA THR A 152 9.45 -1.89 7.56
C THR A 152 8.57 -1.82 8.82
N ARG A 153 7.34 -1.27 8.71
CA ARG A 153 6.42 -1.07 9.84
C ARG A 153 5.43 -2.21 10.08
N ILE A 154 5.55 -3.33 9.35
CA ILE A 154 4.74 -4.54 9.58
C ILE A 154 4.69 -4.99 11.05
N PRO A 155 5.79 -4.97 11.83
CA PRO A 155 5.72 -5.32 13.25
C PRO A 155 4.78 -4.43 14.07
N ILE A 156 4.70 -3.13 13.72
CA ILE A 156 3.80 -2.18 14.37
C ILE A 156 2.36 -2.43 13.94
N LEU A 157 2.12 -2.69 12.65
CA LEU A 157 0.81 -3.06 12.14
C LEU A 157 0.26 -4.30 12.86
N ASN A 158 1.07 -5.34 13.01
CA ASN A 158 0.69 -6.56 13.72
C ASN A 158 0.39 -6.28 15.19
N ALA A 159 1.21 -5.48 15.87
CA ALA A 159 0.96 -5.07 17.26
C ALA A 159 -0.34 -4.25 17.44
N LEU A 160 -0.77 -3.51 16.41
CA LEU A 160 -2.07 -2.82 16.41
C LEU A 160 -3.22 -3.82 16.22
N LEU A 161 -3.09 -4.74 15.27
CA LEU A 161 -4.09 -5.79 14.99
C LEU A 161 -4.27 -6.73 16.19
N GLU A 162 -3.19 -7.08 16.91
CA GLU A 162 -3.25 -7.91 18.12
C GLU A 162 -4.05 -7.26 19.25
N LYS A 163 -4.15 -5.92 19.28
CA LYS A 163 -4.90 -5.20 20.31
C LYS A 163 -6.38 -5.13 20.03
N ASP A 164 -6.75 -4.83 18.79
CA ASP A 164 -8.14 -4.62 18.41
C ASP A 164 -8.32 -4.84 16.89
N ARG A 165 -8.24 -6.10 16.47
CA ARG A 165 -8.29 -6.48 15.06
C ARG A 165 -9.54 -5.94 14.37
N ASP A 166 -10.71 -6.16 14.96
CA ASP A 166 -12.00 -5.88 14.31
C ASP A 166 -12.16 -4.37 14.03
N HIS A 167 -11.87 -3.51 15.02
CA HIS A 167 -11.99 -2.06 14.80
C HIS A 167 -10.87 -1.49 13.94
N VAL A 168 -9.66 -2.07 13.99
CA VAL A 168 -8.57 -1.67 13.08
C VAL A 168 -8.93 -2.03 11.65
N LEU A 169 -9.49 -3.22 11.38
CA LEU A 169 -9.91 -3.63 10.03
C LEU A 169 -11.15 -2.87 9.53
N ALA A 170 -12.05 -2.44 10.43
CA ALA A 170 -13.18 -1.57 10.08
C ALA A 170 -12.78 -0.13 9.68
N TYR A 171 -11.49 0.20 9.72
CA TYR A 171 -11.00 1.51 9.31
C TYR A 171 -11.05 1.69 7.79
N THR A 172 -11.61 2.82 7.36
CA THR A 172 -11.46 3.36 6.00
C THR A 172 -10.68 4.68 5.98
N ILE A 173 -9.94 4.92 4.88
CA ILE A 173 -9.28 6.18 4.53
C ILE A 173 -9.97 6.81 3.30
N PRO A 174 -10.24 8.12 3.29
CA PRO A 174 -10.74 8.79 2.09
C PRO A 174 -9.73 8.71 0.94
N GLY A 175 -10.18 8.27 -0.24
CA GLY A 175 -9.34 8.12 -1.43
C GLY A 175 -8.51 9.36 -1.83
N PRO A 176 -9.02 10.60 -1.72
CA PRO A 176 -8.21 11.80 -1.98
C PRO A 176 -7.06 11.99 -0.99
N ILE A 177 -7.28 11.67 0.29
CA ILE A 177 -6.23 11.72 1.32
C ILE A 177 -5.20 10.62 1.07
N PHE A 178 -5.67 9.41 0.77
CA PHE A 178 -4.83 8.29 0.38
C PHE A 178 -3.92 8.65 -0.80
N SER A 179 -4.51 9.12 -1.91
CA SER A 179 -3.80 9.40 -3.16
C SER A 179 -2.70 10.45 -2.94
N HIS A 180 -2.99 11.49 -2.15
CA HIS A 180 -2.03 12.53 -1.85
C HIS A 180 -0.87 12.04 -0.98
N ILE A 181 -1.15 11.27 0.08
CA ILE A 181 -0.08 10.83 0.99
C ILE A 181 0.73 9.67 0.44
N ALA A 182 0.11 8.81 -0.38
CA ALA A 182 0.76 7.73 -1.09
C ALA A 182 1.70 8.24 -2.19
N SER A 183 1.31 9.32 -2.90
CA SER A 183 2.12 9.94 -3.94
C SER A 183 3.22 10.84 -3.40
N TYR A 184 3.10 11.37 -2.17
CA TYR A 184 4.06 12.35 -1.64
C TYR A 184 5.50 11.81 -1.59
N PRO A 185 6.52 12.58 -2.05
CA PRO A 185 6.47 14.00 -2.43
C PRO A 185 6.14 14.27 -3.92
N GLU A 186 5.87 13.24 -4.71
CA GLU A 186 5.59 13.35 -6.14
C GLU A 186 4.20 13.95 -6.41
N PRO A 187 3.99 14.57 -7.58
CA PRO A 187 2.68 15.07 -7.97
C PRO A 187 1.67 13.93 -8.15
N ILE A 188 0.43 14.21 -7.75
CA ILE A 188 -0.69 13.30 -7.95
C ILE A 188 -1.09 13.36 -9.42
N THR A 189 -1.19 12.20 -10.06
CA THR A 189 -1.58 12.04 -11.46
C THR A 189 -3.07 11.71 -11.59
N GLU A 190 -3.57 10.87 -10.71
CA GLU A 190 -4.96 10.45 -10.62
C GLU A 190 -5.33 10.28 -9.13
N VAL A 191 -6.60 10.51 -8.81
CA VAL A 191 -7.12 10.43 -7.45
C VAL A 191 -8.06 9.24 -7.37
N VAL A 192 -7.88 8.41 -6.34
CA VAL A 192 -8.88 7.43 -5.95
C VAL A 192 -10.07 8.18 -5.35
N ASP A 193 -11.26 7.99 -5.92
CA ASP A 193 -12.46 8.73 -5.48
C ASP A 193 -13.15 8.08 -4.27
N GLU A 194 -13.05 6.76 -4.14
CA GLU A 194 -13.73 5.98 -3.12
C GLU A 194 -12.97 5.92 -1.78
N GLU A 195 -13.67 5.58 -0.71
CA GLU A 195 -13.02 5.25 0.56
C GLU A 195 -12.38 3.86 0.46
N LEU A 196 -11.15 3.74 0.96
CA LEU A 196 -10.41 2.48 0.93
C LEU A 196 -10.36 1.88 2.33
N THR A 197 -10.67 0.59 2.44
CA THR A 197 -10.28 -0.23 3.59
C THR A 197 -8.75 -0.37 3.66
N LEU A 198 -8.21 -0.82 4.79
CA LEU A 198 -6.76 -0.93 4.96
C LEU A 198 -6.10 -1.91 3.97
N ASP A 199 -6.75 -3.02 3.70
CA ASP A 199 -6.28 -4.03 2.76
C ASP A 199 -6.31 -3.48 1.32
N MET A 200 -7.38 -2.80 0.93
CA MET A 200 -7.44 -2.14 -0.37
C MET A 200 -6.39 -1.02 -0.50
N ALA A 201 -6.15 -0.23 0.55
CA ALA A 201 -5.08 0.75 0.57
C ALA A 201 -3.69 0.09 0.46
N ALA A 202 -3.47 -1.05 1.10
CA ALA A 202 -2.22 -1.83 0.97
C ALA A 202 -2.02 -2.37 -0.44
N LEU A 203 -3.10 -2.85 -1.08
CA LEU A 203 -3.10 -3.29 -2.48
C LEU A 203 -2.77 -2.12 -3.42
N HIS A 204 -3.45 -0.98 -3.26
CA HIS A 204 -3.19 0.22 -4.06
C HIS A 204 -1.75 0.72 -3.93
N LEU A 205 -1.14 0.61 -2.74
CA LEU A 205 0.26 0.96 -2.53
C LEU A 205 1.25 -0.04 -3.16
N GLY A 206 0.82 -1.27 -3.46
CA GLY A 206 1.71 -2.38 -3.79
C GLY A 206 2.44 -2.98 -2.58
N ASN A 207 1.85 -2.91 -1.38
CA ASN A 207 2.45 -3.44 -0.15
C ASN A 207 1.92 -4.86 0.18
N LEU A 208 2.41 -5.88 -0.53
CA LEU A 208 1.90 -7.26 -0.42
C LEU A 208 1.98 -7.82 1.02
N LYS A 209 3.06 -7.54 1.74
CA LYS A 209 3.23 -8.01 3.13
C LYS A 209 2.18 -7.41 4.07
N ALA A 210 1.85 -6.13 3.89
CA ALA A 210 0.81 -5.49 4.69
C ALA A 210 -0.58 -6.04 4.31
N PHE A 211 -0.85 -6.19 3.01
CA PHE A 211 -2.08 -6.80 2.51
C PHE A 211 -2.32 -8.19 3.13
N GLN A 212 -1.31 -9.06 3.11
CA GLN A 212 -1.36 -10.38 3.75
C GLN A 212 -1.59 -10.30 5.27
N SER A 213 -0.91 -9.37 5.96
CA SER A 213 -1.06 -9.20 7.42
C SER A 213 -2.48 -8.78 7.83
N LEU A 214 -3.16 -8.03 6.95
CA LEU A 214 -4.55 -7.60 7.11
C LEU A 214 -5.56 -8.71 6.79
N GLY A 215 -5.12 -9.81 6.17
CA GLY A 215 -5.99 -10.89 5.70
C GLY A 215 -6.61 -10.62 4.33
N GLY A 216 -6.01 -9.73 3.53
CA GLY A 216 -6.50 -9.42 2.19
C GLY A 216 -6.44 -10.63 1.25
N GLY A 217 -7.44 -10.71 0.36
CA GLY A 217 -7.62 -11.85 -0.56
C GLY A 217 -8.07 -13.13 0.13
N GLY A 218 -8.68 -13.03 1.31
CA GLY A 218 -9.20 -14.18 2.06
C GLY A 218 -10.59 -14.64 1.60
N GLU A 219 -11.32 -13.79 0.86
CA GLU A 219 -12.62 -14.11 0.31
C GLU A 219 -12.51 -14.33 -1.21
N ALA A 220 -12.89 -15.52 -1.67
CA ALA A 220 -12.79 -15.86 -3.08
C ALA A 220 -13.59 -14.86 -3.94
N ASN A 221 -12.93 -14.33 -4.96
CA ASN A 221 -13.51 -13.41 -5.94
C ASN A 221 -14.04 -12.08 -5.34
N ASP A 222 -13.44 -11.58 -4.28
CA ASP A 222 -13.72 -10.26 -3.67
C ASP A 222 -13.37 -9.03 -4.55
N GLY A 223 -12.89 -9.24 -5.79
CA GLY A 223 -12.44 -8.20 -6.71
C GLY A 223 -10.98 -7.78 -6.55
N SER A 224 -10.26 -8.25 -5.53
CA SER A 224 -8.84 -7.89 -5.32
C SER A 224 -7.96 -8.30 -6.51
N LEU A 225 -8.24 -9.44 -7.15
CA LEU A 225 -7.51 -9.90 -8.34
C LEU A 225 -7.70 -8.95 -9.54
N HIS A 226 -8.90 -8.37 -9.71
CA HIS A 226 -9.16 -7.37 -10.76
C HIS A 226 -8.38 -6.08 -10.51
N ILE A 227 -8.35 -5.60 -9.27
CA ILE A 227 -7.61 -4.38 -8.92
C ILE A 227 -6.10 -4.63 -9.04
N ALA A 228 -5.59 -5.78 -8.57
CA ALA A 228 -4.19 -6.15 -8.73
C ALA A 228 -3.78 -6.19 -10.21
N ALA A 229 -4.65 -6.70 -11.08
CA ALA A 229 -4.44 -6.70 -12.52
C ALA A 229 -4.47 -5.27 -13.11
N GLN A 230 -5.45 -4.46 -12.73
CA GLN A 230 -5.58 -3.06 -13.17
C GLN A 230 -4.39 -2.19 -12.76
N LEU A 231 -3.75 -2.51 -11.64
CA LEU A 231 -2.57 -1.80 -11.12
C LEU A 231 -1.23 -2.44 -11.53
N ALA A 232 -1.28 -3.49 -12.35
CA ALA A 232 -0.13 -4.25 -12.81
C ALA A 232 0.76 -4.73 -11.64
N LEU A 233 0.18 -5.49 -10.71
CA LEU A 233 0.85 -6.00 -9.51
C LEU A 233 1.12 -7.52 -9.63
N PRO A 234 2.21 -7.95 -10.28
CA PRO A 234 2.44 -9.37 -10.58
C PRO A 234 2.54 -10.24 -9.32
N ASP A 235 3.19 -9.75 -8.26
CA ASP A 235 3.36 -10.52 -7.01
C ASP A 235 2.02 -10.69 -6.27
N PHE A 236 1.11 -9.71 -6.38
CA PHE A 236 -0.26 -9.85 -5.87
C PHE A 236 -1.05 -10.83 -6.71
N VAL A 237 -0.92 -10.78 -8.04
CA VAL A 237 -1.59 -11.72 -8.94
C VAL A 237 -1.19 -13.15 -8.63
N ASP A 238 0.10 -13.44 -8.46
CA ASP A 238 0.56 -14.77 -8.07
C ASP A 238 -0.06 -15.21 -6.74
N TYR A 239 -0.08 -14.34 -5.73
CA TYR A 239 -0.69 -14.63 -4.43
C TYR A 239 -2.21 -14.86 -4.51
N LEU A 240 -2.94 -14.07 -5.31
CA LEU A 240 -4.39 -14.14 -5.41
C LEU A 240 -4.88 -15.28 -6.31
N LEU A 241 -4.09 -15.73 -7.28
CA LEU A 241 -4.47 -16.86 -8.14
C LEU A 241 -4.59 -18.18 -7.38
N ASP A 242 -4.05 -18.28 -6.15
CA ASP A 242 -4.23 -19.44 -5.28
C ASP A 242 -5.69 -19.64 -4.82
N GLN A 243 -6.49 -18.57 -4.76
CA GLN A 243 -7.86 -18.61 -4.20
C GLN A 243 -8.93 -17.98 -5.10
N HIS A 244 -8.54 -17.20 -6.11
CA HIS A 244 -9.46 -16.44 -6.96
C HIS A 244 -9.51 -17.04 -8.37
N ASP A 245 -10.69 -17.01 -8.98
CA ASP A 245 -10.88 -17.47 -10.36
C ASP A 245 -10.40 -16.38 -11.35
N PRO A 246 -9.39 -16.65 -12.21
CA PRO A 246 -8.91 -15.71 -13.21
C PRO A 246 -9.95 -15.37 -14.29
N ASN A 247 -11.08 -16.07 -14.33
CA ASN A 247 -12.19 -15.84 -15.25
C ASN A 247 -13.41 -15.20 -14.57
N HIS A 248 -13.32 -14.88 -13.27
CA HIS A 248 -14.41 -14.23 -12.56
C HIS A 248 -14.69 -12.85 -13.17
N LYS A 249 -15.96 -12.58 -13.47
CA LYS A 249 -16.39 -11.32 -14.10
C LYS A 249 -16.84 -10.35 -13.02
N THR A 250 -16.45 -9.08 -13.16
CA THR A 250 -17.09 -8.00 -12.42
C THR A 250 -18.50 -7.75 -12.95
N ASP A 251 -19.29 -6.93 -12.24
CA ASP A 251 -20.61 -6.48 -12.71
C ASP A 251 -20.54 -5.74 -14.07
N GLY A 252 -19.40 -5.10 -14.37
CA GLY A 252 -19.11 -4.49 -15.68
C GLY A 252 -18.71 -5.49 -16.76
N GLY A 253 -18.66 -6.78 -16.44
CA GLY A 253 -18.35 -7.88 -17.36
C GLY A 253 -16.87 -8.12 -17.61
N GLY A 254 -15.96 -7.37 -16.99
CA GLY A 254 -14.51 -7.53 -17.18
C GLY A 254 -13.89 -8.62 -16.30
N ILE A 255 -12.92 -9.36 -16.85
CA ILE A 255 -12.08 -10.30 -16.09
C ILE A 255 -10.71 -9.70 -15.78
N PRO A 256 -9.93 -10.24 -14.83
CA PRO A 256 -8.62 -9.69 -14.46
C PRO A 256 -7.67 -9.48 -15.65
N LEU A 257 -7.57 -10.43 -16.58
CA LEU A 257 -6.70 -10.28 -17.75
C LEU A 257 -7.12 -9.11 -18.65
N ALA A 258 -8.43 -8.85 -18.78
CA ALA A 258 -8.93 -7.68 -19.48
C ALA A 258 -8.57 -6.37 -18.75
N MET A 259 -8.61 -6.38 -17.41
CA MET A 259 -8.19 -5.23 -16.60
C MET A 259 -6.69 -4.94 -16.76
N ALA A 260 -5.86 -5.98 -16.85
CA ALA A 260 -4.41 -5.84 -17.08
C ALA A 260 -4.09 -5.16 -18.42
N CYS A 261 -4.89 -5.37 -19.47
CA CYS A 261 -4.73 -4.66 -20.75
C CYS A 261 -4.93 -3.16 -20.61
N GLY A 262 -5.94 -2.75 -19.82
CA GLY A 262 -6.29 -1.36 -19.57
C GLY A 262 -5.56 -0.73 -18.38
N ALA A 263 -4.58 -1.41 -17.81
CA ALA A 263 -3.81 -0.90 -16.68
C ALA A 263 -3.16 0.45 -17.02
N LYS A 264 -2.98 1.27 -15.98
CA LYS A 264 -2.30 2.56 -16.07
C LYS A 264 -1.29 2.73 -14.95
N GLU A 265 -0.25 3.50 -15.26
CA GLU A 265 0.71 3.93 -14.26
C GLU A 265 0.07 4.94 -13.32
N ASN A 266 0.24 4.72 -12.02
CA ASN A 266 -0.32 5.56 -10.96
C ASN A 266 0.79 5.96 -10.00
N SER A 267 0.88 7.25 -9.66
CA SER A 267 1.93 7.76 -8.76
C SER A 267 1.78 7.29 -7.31
N TRP A 268 0.56 6.90 -6.90
CA TRP A 268 0.27 6.36 -5.58
C TRP A 268 0.55 4.85 -5.44
N CYS A 269 0.91 4.13 -6.52
CA CYS A 269 1.42 2.75 -6.47
C CYS A 269 2.85 2.68 -5.91
N LYS A 270 3.07 3.33 -4.76
CA LYS A 270 4.36 3.71 -4.20
C LYS A 270 5.41 2.61 -4.26
N PHE A 271 5.09 1.44 -3.74
CA PHE A 271 6.03 0.34 -3.64
C PHE A 271 6.16 -0.47 -4.91
N ALA A 272 5.07 -0.60 -5.68
CA ALA A 272 5.13 -1.26 -6.96
C ALA A 272 6.03 -0.48 -7.94
N ASN A 273 6.01 0.85 -7.86
CA ASN A 273 6.88 1.73 -8.65
C ASN A 273 8.36 1.64 -8.22
N GLU A 274 8.64 1.31 -6.97
CA GLU A 274 10.02 1.03 -6.49
C GLU A 274 10.53 -0.35 -6.95
N GLU A 275 9.63 -1.32 -7.15
CA GLU A 275 9.98 -2.71 -7.48
C GLU A 275 10.27 -2.95 -8.97
N GLY A 276 9.82 -2.07 -9.86
CA GLY A 276 10.17 -2.15 -11.28
C GLY A 276 9.38 -1.21 -12.17
N ASP A 277 9.85 -1.09 -13.41
CA ASP A 277 9.19 -0.31 -14.45
C ASP A 277 7.75 -0.80 -14.66
N TYR A 278 6.84 0.16 -14.82
CA TYR A 278 5.42 -0.10 -15.00
C TYR A 278 5.15 -1.08 -16.16
N ARG A 279 5.87 -0.94 -17.29
CA ARG A 279 5.65 -1.76 -18.48
C ARG A 279 6.05 -3.21 -18.24
N ASP A 280 7.17 -3.42 -17.54
CA ASP A 280 7.65 -4.75 -17.17
C ASP A 280 6.69 -5.43 -16.18
N ARG A 281 6.15 -4.66 -15.23
CA ARG A 281 5.12 -5.15 -14.30
C ARG A 281 3.84 -5.54 -15.04
N GLN A 282 3.39 -4.71 -15.97
CA GLN A 282 2.19 -5.01 -16.78
C GLN A 282 2.39 -6.27 -17.63
N ASN A 283 3.55 -6.40 -18.29
CA ASN A 283 3.85 -7.59 -19.09
C ASN A 283 3.79 -8.87 -18.24
N ARG A 284 4.48 -8.87 -17.08
CA ARG A 284 4.46 -10.02 -16.15
C ARG A 284 3.04 -10.36 -15.69
N THR A 285 2.25 -9.34 -15.36
CA THR A 285 0.85 -9.50 -14.95
C THR A 285 0.00 -10.15 -16.05
N ILE A 286 0.11 -9.68 -17.29
CA ILE A 286 -0.57 -10.26 -18.46
C ILE A 286 -0.14 -11.72 -18.65
N GLN A 287 1.16 -12.01 -18.60
CA GLN A 287 1.73 -13.35 -18.76
C GLN A 287 1.26 -14.33 -17.67
N GLN A 288 1.18 -13.91 -16.41
CA GLN A 288 0.70 -14.74 -15.30
C GLN A 288 -0.80 -15.06 -15.46
N LEU A 289 -1.61 -14.05 -15.75
CA LEU A 289 -3.05 -14.20 -15.91
C LEU A 289 -3.42 -15.02 -17.15
N ALA A 290 -2.74 -14.81 -18.28
CA ALA A 290 -3.00 -15.53 -19.53
C ALA A 290 -2.86 -17.05 -19.38
N LYS A 291 -1.90 -17.51 -18.58
CA LYS A 291 -1.68 -18.95 -18.32
C LYS A 291 -2.86 -19.66 -17.66
N GLN A 292 -3.69 -18.91 -16.92
CA GLN A 292 -4.81 -19.47 -16.16
C GLN A 292 -6.18 -18.98 -16.68
N THR A 293 -6.18 -17.96 -17.53
CA THR A 293 -7.39 -17.43 -18.14
C THR A 293 -7.79 -18.27 -19.34
N ARG A 294 -9.09 -18.49 -19.49
CA ARG A 294 -9.64 -19.14 -20.67
C ARG A 294 -9.47 -18.24 -21.90
N SER A 295 -8.71 -18.72 -22.88
CA SER A 295 -8.46 -18.01 -24.14
C SER A 295 -9.72 -17.84 -25.01
N ASP A 296 -10.77 -18.64 -24.78
CA ASP A 296 -12.06 -18.55 -25.48
C ASP A 296 -13.04 -17.54 -24.85
N TRP A 297 -12.60 -16.83 -23.80
CA TRP A 297 -13.43 -15.86 -23.12
C TRP A 297 -13.83 -14.69 -24.03
N LYS A 298 -15.12 -14.35 -24.00
CA LYS A 298 -15.70 -13.23 -24.76
C LYS A 298 -16.71 -12.45 -23.92
N TRP A 299 -16.76 -11.13 -24.14
CA TRP A 299 -17.76 -10.22 -23.63
C TRP A 299 -18.43 -9.46 -24.79
N HIS A 300 -19.74 -9.65 -24.97
CA HIS A 300 -20.49 -9.10 -26.12
C HIS A 300 -19.82 -9.35 -27.49
N GLY A 301 -19.24 -10.55 -27.68
CA GLY A 301 -18.53 -10.92 -28.91
C GLY A 301 -17.07 -10.47 -28.97
N THR A 302 -16.64 -9.58 -28.06
CA THR A 302 -15.27 -9.07 -27.94
C THR A 302 -14.41 -10.01 -27.10
N GLY A 303 -13.35 -10.57 -27.70
CA GLY A 303 -12.35 -11.38 -27.01
C GLY A 303 -11.19 -10.55 -26.42
N LEU A 304 -10.33 -11.20 -25.64
CA LEU A 304 -9.17 -10.57 -24.97
C LEU A 304 -8.21 -9.85 -25.93
N LEU A 305 -7.93 -10.46 -27.09
CA LEU A 305 -7.05 -9.83 -28.09
C LEU A 305 -7.65 -8.51 -28.63
N HIS A 306 -8.97 -8.43 -28.78
CA HIS A 306 -9.63 -7.20 -29.21
C HIS A 306 -9.48 -6.11 -28.15
N ILE A 307 -9.64 -6.46 -26.87
CA ILE A 307 -9.40 -5.53 -25.75
C ILE A 307 -7.94 -5.04 -25.76
N ALA A 308 -6.98 -5.91 -26.05
CA ALA A 308 -5.58 -5.52 -26.17
C ALA A 308 -5.34 -4.53 -27.34
N LEU A 309 -5.99 -4.75 -28.49
CA LEU A 309 -5.95 -3.83 -29.65
C LEU A 309 -6.44 -2.43 -29.28
N GLU A 310 -7.48 -2.32 -28.45
CA GLU A 310 -8.00 -1.02 -27.97
C GLU A 310 -7.01 -0.27 -27.07
N ASN A 311 -6.06 -0.99 -26.47
CA ASN A 311 -5.05 -0.45 -25.55
C ASN A 311 -3.67 -0.23 -26.22
N GLY A 312 -3.59 -0.36 -27.55
CA GLY A 312 -2.44 0.03 -28.35
C GLY A 312 -1.43 -1.10 -28.62
N VAL A 313 -0.41 -0.77 -29.42
CA VAL A 313 0.51 -1.76 -30.02
C VAL A 313 1.23 -2.59 -28.96
N ARG A 314 1.80 -1.92 -27.95
CA ARG A 314 2.58 -2.60 -26.91
C ARG A 314 1.77 -3.65 -26.14
N VAL A 315 0.54 -3.31 -25.75
CA VAL A 315 -0.33 -4.23 -25.00
C VAL A 315 -0.75 -5.40 -25.89
N THR A 316 -0.97 -5.14 -27.18
CA THR A 316 -1.26 -6.15 -28.19
C THR A 316 -0.10 -7.14 -28.33
N GLU A 317 1.13 -6.66 -28.47
CA GLU A 317 2.34 -7.51 -28.55
C GLU A 317 2.48 -8.41 -27.32
N MET A 318 2.31 -7.84 -26.11
CA MET A 318 2.33 -8.60 -24.86
C MET A 318 1.26 -9.69 -24.82
N MET A 319 0.05 -9.39 -25.30
CA MET A 319 -1.06 -10.34 -25.33
C MET A 319 -0.83 -11.46 -26.36
N ILE A 320 -0.29 -11.13 -27.54
CA ILE A 320 0.05 -12.12 -28.57
C ILE A 320 1.09 -13.12 -28.04
N GLU A 321 2.11 -12.62 -27.35
CA GLU A 321 3.13 -13.45 -26.71
C GLU A 321 2.51 -14.29 -25.58
N ALA A 322 1.71 -13.67 -24.70
CA ALA A 322 1.13 -14.34 -23.53
C ALA A 322 0.12 -15.44 -23.89
N LEU A 323 -0.61 -15.28 -25.00
CA LEU A 323 -1.55 -16.27 -25.53
C LEU A 323 -0.87 -17.31 -26.43
N ASP A 324 0.42 -17.15 -26.72
CA ASP A 324 1.20 -18.02 -27.61
C ASP A 324 0.54 -18.23 -28.99
N ILE A 325 0.02 -17.14 -29.57
CA ILE A 325 -0.84 -17.21 -30.78
C ILE A 325 -0.13 -17.87 -31.96
N LEU A 326 1.19 -17.67 -32.12
CA LEU A 326 1.96 -18.25 -33.22
C LEU A 326 1.93 -19.79 -33.21
N ASN A 327 1.88 -20.39 -32.02
CA ASN A 327 1.84 -21.83 -31.84
C ASN A 327 0.41 -22.37 -31.63
N ASP A 328 -0.59 -21.49 -31.58
CA ASP A 328 -2.00 -21.88 -31.47
C ASP A 328 -2.54 -22.39 -32.81
N VAL A 329 -2.91 -23.67 -32.83
CA VAL A 329 -3.45 -24.38 -34.00
C VAL A 329 -4.88 -23.97 -34.34
N GLU A 330 -5.62 -23.40 -33.38
CA GLU A 330 -7.01 -22.95 -33.55
C GLU A 330 -7.10 -21.41 -33.67
N ARG A 331 -5.97 -20.73 -33.87
CA ARG A 331 -5.90 -19.25 -33.86
C ARG A 331 -6.89 -18.58 -34.82
N ASP A 332 -7.15 -19.18 -35.97
CA ASP A 332 -8.02 -18.60 -37.01
C ASP A 332 -9.50 -18.61 -36.59
N GLU A 333 -9.89 -19.46 -35.63
CA GLU A 333 -11.27 -19.58 -35.13
C GLU A 333 -11.42 -18.97 -33.72
N ARG A 334 -10.44 -19.21 -32.85
CA ARG A 334 -10.49 -18.84 -31.43
C ARG A 334 -10.62 -17.33 -31.22
N TYR A 335 -9.86 -16.55 -32.00
CA TYR A 335 -9.76 -15.10 -31.84
C TYR A 335 -10.77 -14.31 -32.69
N LEU A 336 -11.79 -14.94 -33.26
CA LEU A 336 -12.80 -14.23 -34.05
C LEU A 336 -13.71 -13.34 -33.19
N TYR A 337 -14.01 -12.14 -33.67
CA TYR A 337 -15.06 -11.27 -33.17
C TYR A 337 -16.42 -11.67 -33.77
N LEU A 338 -17.48 -11.71 -32.95
CA LEU A 338 -18.85 -11.92 -33.41
C LEU A 338 -19.65 -10.62 -33.27
N ASP A 339 -20.15 -10.09 -34.39
CA ASP A 339 -20.99 -8.89 -34.37
C ASP A 339 -22.46 -9.20 -34.00
N LYS A 340 -23.27 -8.15 -33.92
CA LYS A 340 -24.71 -8.26 -33.57
C LYS A 340 -25.55 -8.93 -34.66
N GLU A 341 -25.04 -9.01 -35.89
CA GLU A 341 -25.69 -9.63 -37.04
C GLU A 341 -25.31 -11.12 -37.17
N GLY A 342 -24.42 -11.61 -36.30
CA GLY A 342 -23.96 -12.99 -36.31
C GLY A 342 -22.77 -13.24 -37.26
N LEU A 343 -22.11 -12.19 -37.74
CA LEU A 343 -20.96 -12.30 -38.63
C LEU A 343 -19.65 -12.35 -37.84
N TYR A 344 -18.75 -13.23 -38.27
CA TYR A 344 -17.43 -13.38 -37.69
C TYR A 344 -16.38 -12.55 -38.42
N TYR A 345 -15.48 -11.92 -37.67
CA TYR A 345 -14.37 -11.13 -38.20
C TYR A 345 -13.07 -11.55 -37.54
N SER A 346 -12.01 -11.65 -38.33
CA SER A 346 -10.66 -11.79 -37.77
C SER A 346 -10.27 -10.51 -37.00
N PRO A 347 -9.33 -10.58 -36.04
CA PRO A 347 -8.83 -9.38 -35.34
C PRO A 347 -8.37 -8.27 -36.31
N TYR A 348 -7.79 -8.66 -37.44
CA TYR A 348 -7.37 -7.74 -38.50
C TYR A 348 -8.56 -7.06 -39.18
N GLN A 349 -9.57 -7.82 -39.58
CA GLN A 349 -10.80 -7.27 -40.17
C GLN A 349 -11.56 -6.39 -39.19
N TRP A 350 -11.59 -6.79 -37.92
CA TRP A 350 -12.24 -6.04 -36.87
C TRP A 350 -11.60 -4.66 -36.69
N LEU A 351 -10.26 -4.61 -36.62
CA LEU A 351 -9.49 -3.37 -36.49
C LEU A 351 -9.82 -2.39 -37.62
N LEU A 352 -9.79 -2.86 -38.88
CA LEU A 352 -10.03 -2.00 -40.04
C LEU A 352 -11.48 -1.54 -40.17
N ARG A 353 -12.45 -2.40 -39.81
CA ARG A 353 -13.87 -2.13 -40.04
C ARG A 353 -14.53 -1.38 -38.89
N PHE A 354 -14.21 -1.74 -37.65
CA PHE A 354 -14.90 -1.22 -36.47
C PHE A 354 -14.09 -0.18 -35.71
N ARG A 355 -12.76 -0.19 -35.86
CA ARG A 355 -11.86 0.74 -35.15
C ARG A 355 -10.91 1.54 -36.08
N PRO A 356 -11.41 2.16 -37.17
CA PRO A 356 -10.57 2.99 -38.04
C PRO A 356 -10.08 4.28 -37.34
N ASP A 357 -10.65 4.61 -36.18
CA ASP A 357 -10.29 5.75 -35.34
C ASP A 357 -8.99 5.55 -34.55
N ILE A 358 -8.51 4.31 -34.41
CA ILE A 358 -7.29 4.03 -33.65
C ILE A 358 -6.09 4.62 -34.39
N LYS A 359 -5.42 5.59 -33.74
CA LYS A 359 -4.25 6.31 -34.30
C LYS A 359 -3.12 5.37 -34.74
N GLU A 360 -2.98 4.21 -34.09
CA GLU A 360 -1.94 3.22 -34.34
C GLU A 360 -2.39 2.05 -35.23
N ALA A 361 -3.51 2.19 -35.96
CA ALA A 361 -4.11 1.10 -36.72
C ALA A 361 -3.14 0.39 -37.69
N GLU A 362 -2.27 1.14 -38.38
CA GLU A 362 -1.26 0.53 -39.27
C GLU A 362 -0.23 -0.32 -38.52
N ALA A 363 0.22 0.14 -37.35
CA ALA A 363 1.19 -0.60 -36.55
C ALA A 363 0.54 -1.85 -35.92
N LEU A 364 -0.70 -1.74 -35.44
CA LEU A 364 -1.49 -2.88 -34.96
C LEU A 364 -1.74 -3.91 -36.06
N ALA A 365 -2.07 -3.46 -37.27
CA ALA A 365 -2.28 -4.33 -38.43
C ALA A 365 -1.00 -5.12 -38.78
N ARG A 366 0.19 -4.49 -38.70
CA ARG A 366 1.48 -5.17 -38.85
C ARG A 366 1.70 -6.22 -37.76
N CYS A 367 1.47 -5.84 -36.49
CA CYS A 367 1.60 -6.74 -35.34
C CYS A 367 0.74 -8.01 -35.51
N LEU A 368 -0.53 -7.85 -35.92
CA LEU A 368 -1.42 -8.97 -36.22
C LEU A 368 -0.94 -9.82 -37.41
N THR A 369 -0.36 -9.18 -38.43
CA THR A 369 0.17 -9.88 -39.61
C THR A 369 1.39 -10.74 -39.26
N GLU A 370 2.30 -10.20 -38.46
CA GLU A 370 3.48 -10.92 -37.96
C GLU A 370 3.09 -12.10 -37.05
N ALA A 371 1.99 -11.98 -36.31
CA ALA A 371 1.40 -13.06 -35.53
C ALA A 371 0.58 -14.09 -36.35
N GLY A 372 0.52 -13.94 -37.68
CA GLY A 372 -0.21 -14.86 -38.56
C GLY A 372 -1.73 -14.70 -38.56
N LEU A 373 -2.25 -13.56 -38.09
CA LEU A 373 -3.69 -13.26 -37.99
C LEU A 373 -4.21 -12.36 -39.13
N SER A 374 -3.48 -12.28 -40.25
CA SER A 374 -3.77 -11.40 -41.40
C SER A 374 -4.85 -11.91 -42.37
N TRP A 375 -5.66 -12.89 -41.96
CA TRP A 375 -6.57 -13.59 -42.87
C TRP A 375 -7.48 -12.62 -43.63
N GLN A 376 -7.27 -12.56 -44.95
CA GLN A 376 -8.16 -11.93 -45.93
C GLN A 376 -9.30 -12.89 -46.25
N PRO A 377 -10.52 -12.40 -46.55
CA PRO A 377 -11.66 -13.27 -46.79
C PRO A 377 -11.38 -14.24 -47.96
N VAL A 378 -11.26 -15.53 -47.66
CA VAL A 378 -11.69 -16.55 -48.62
C VAL A 378 -13.22 -16.57 -48.52
N ALA A 379 -13.88 -16.36 -49.66
CA ALA A 379 -15.34 -16.52 -49.76
C ALA A 379 -15.75 -17.84 -49.09
N PRO A 380 -16.93 -17.91 -48.43
CA PRO A 380 -17.38 -19.17 -47.85
C PRO A 380 -17.30 -20.23 -48.94
N SER A 381 -16.47 -21.25 -48.75
CA SER A 381 -16.59 -22.43 -49.60
C SER A 381 -17.99 -22.97 -49.33
N ALA A 382 -18.68 -23.36 -50.40
CA ALA A 382 -20.04 -23.87 -50.35
C ALA A 382 -20.19 -25.17 -49.53
N ASP A 383 -19.16 -25.61 -48.82
CA ASP A 383 -19.10 -26.87 -48.08
C ASP A 383 -19.53 -26.74 -46.61
N TRP A 384 -19.84 -25.53 -46.12
CA TRP A 384 -20.39 -25.33 -44.77
C TRP A 384 -21.93 -25.45 -44.70
N MET A 385 -22.57 -25.85 -45.80
CA MET A 385 -24.02 -26.12 -45.89
C MET A 385 -24.35 -27.56 -46.33
N CYS A 386 -23.54 -28.55 -45.93
CA CYS A 386 -23.92 -29.96 -45.99
C CYS A 386 -23.90 -30.61 -44.60
#